data_AF-A0A6P0UPY5-F1
#
_entry.id   AF-A0A6P0UPY5-F1
#
_cell.length_a   1.000
_cell.length_b   1.000
_cell.length_c   1.000
_cell.angle_alpha   90.00
_cell.angle_beta   90.00
_cell.angle_gamma   90.00
#
_symmetry.space_group_name_H-M   'P 1'
#
loop_
_entity.id
_entity.type
_entity.pdbx_description
1 polymer ?
#
loop_
_entity_poly.entity_id
_entity_poly.type
_entity_poly.pdbx_seq_one_letter_code
_entity_poly.pdbx_strand_id
1 'polypeptide(L)'
;MSEKEVFYWKIRSHIGSGLPFVIYSEPEDEKIKGILQEDNEVISVKDFTESGFVFAPFNTREEEAILLRTDIQLLTKSERGKDNALEEFDSIYDSNIIRNHKKLVRQGIKAIKESELEKVVLSRVEPFPLEKNDPLEIFKFLHNTYPTAFVYFWHHPKIGTWLGATPETLLKVEEDSFSTMSLAGTLPYNEDEDVIMWGEKEKEEQQIVTDAIVSGLDKIPGLGNICVSEIETIQAGGILHLKSNISGSLEKASLKNILCSLHPTPAVCGYPREEARKFILENEKYHRSFYTGYLGELNMQNSEKSTNFTQLYVNLRCMQLKEQKAWIYVGGGITADSNPNLEWEETVNKSQTMKKVLLNII
;
A
#
# COMPACT_ATOMS: atom_id res chain seq x y z
N MET A 1 27.85 20.62 -8.62
CA MET A 1 26.94 19.58 -8.12
C MET A 1 26.16 19.05 -9.31
N SER A 2 26.06 17.74 -9.48
CA SER A 2 25.18 17.10 -10.46
C SER A 2 23.70 17.40 -10.14
N GLU A 3 22.79 17.20 -11.10
CA GLU A 3 21.34 17.34 -10.87
C GLU A 3 20.86 16.51 -9.67
N LYS A 4 21.37 15.28 -9.56
CA LYS A 4 21.11 14.35 -8.46
C LYS A 4 21.61 14.88 -7.11
N GLU A 5 22.82 15.44 -7.07
CA GLU A 5 23.36 16.06 -5.85
C GLU A 5 22.52 17.28 -5.42
N VAL A 6 22.08 18.10 -6.37
CA VAL A 6 21.21 19.25 -6.10
C VAL A 6 19.85 18.79 -5.57
N PHE A 7 19.26 17.74 -6.16
CA PHE A 7 18.01 17.14 -5.67
C PHE A 7 18.13 16.73 -4.20
N TYR A 8 19.09 15.87 -3.86
CA TYR A 8 19.22 15.38 -2.49
C TYR A 8 19.64 16.47 -1.50
N TRP A 9 20.41 17.48 -1.94
CA TRP A 9 20.73 18.63 -1.09
C TRP A 9 19.46 19.42 -0.72
N LYS A 10 18.57 19.69 -1.70
CA LYS A 10 17.29 20.36 -1.43
C LYS A 10 16.42 19.55 -0.46
N ILE A 11 16.32 18.23 -0.66
CA ILE A 11 15.60 17.33 0.25
C ILE A 11 16.17 17.39 1.66
N ARG A 12 17.49 17.26 1.82
CA ARG A 12 18.15 17.34 3.15
C ARG A 12 17.93 18.69 3.82
N SER A 13 18.00 19.79 3.07
CA SER A 13 17.70 21.12 3.58
C SER A 13 16.25 21.22 4.07
N HIS A 14 15.30 20.66 3.33
CA HIS A 14 13.87 20.68 3.69
C HIS A 14 13.57 19.82 4.93
N ILE A 15 14.18 18.64 5.01
CA ILE A 15 14.16 17.77 6.20
C ILE A 15 14.70 18.53 7.42
N GLY A 16 15.81 19.26 7.27
CA GLY A 16 16.39 20.09 8.34
C GLY A 16 15.48 21.20 8.85
N SER A 17 14.57 21.69 8.00
CA SER A 17 13.53 22.66 8.38
C SER A 17 12.32 22.02 9.08
N GLY A 18 12.21 20.69 9.12
CA GLY A 18 11.08 19.98 9.74
C GLY A 18 9.75 20.22 9.03
N LEU A 19 9.80 20.51 7.72
CA LEU A 19 8.62 20.83 6.91
C LEU A 19 8.07 19.57 6.21
N PRO A 20 6.79 19.56 5.81
CA PRO A 20 6.18 18.44 5.13
C PRO A 20 6.78 18.19 3.74
N PHE A 21 6.91 16.92 3.38
CA PHE A 21 7.35 16.51 2.05
C PHE A 21 6.96 15.07 1.74
N VAL A 22 7.08 14.71 0.45
CA VAL A 22 7.22 13.33 0.02
C VAL A 22 8.30 13.25 -1.06
N ILE A 23 9.10 12.20 -1.01
CA ILE A 23 9.91 11.75 -2.15
C ILE A 23 9.45 10.36 -2.54
N TYR A 24 9.35 10.09 -3.84
CA TYR A 24 8.80 8.83 -4.32
C TYR A 24 9.29 8.48 -5.73
N SER A 25 9.09 7.23 -6.11
CA SER A 25 9.30 6.70 -7.46
C SER A 25 8.17 5.75 -7.81
N GLU A 26 7.68 5.83 -9.04
CA GLU A 26 6.72 4.88 -9.57
C GLU A 26 7.38 3.53 -9.90
N PRO A 27 6.58 2.44 -10.02
CA PRO A 27 7.06 1.15 -10.50
C PRO A 27 7.83 1.28 -11.81
N GLU A 28 9.02 0.71 -11.85
CA GLU A 28 9.96 0.67 -12.99
C GLU A 28 10.40 2.04 -13.52
N ASP A 29 10.02 3.13 -12.85
CA ASP A 29 10.38 4.47 -13.26
C ASP A 29 11.89 4.71 -13.05
N GLU A 30 12.50 5.40 -14.01
CA GLU A 30 13.88 5.86 -13.98
C GLU A 30 14.00 7.25 -13.32
N LYS A 31 12.93 7.74 -12.70
CA LYS A 31 12.87 9.05 -12.05
C LYS A 31 12.54 8.92 -10.57
N ILE A 32 13.06 9.86 -9.79
CA ILE A 32 12.64 10.12 -8.41
C ILE A 32 12.04 11.52 -8.39
N LYS A 33 10.81 11.59 -7.88
CA LYS A 33 10.03 12.82 -7.71
C LYS A 33 10.10 13.28 -6.25
N GLY A 34 10.03 14.58 -6.04
CA GLY A 34 9.92 15.19 -4.71
C GLY A 34 8.88 16.28 -4.69
N ILE A 35 8.00 16.29 -3.71
CA ILE A 35 7.01 17.33 -3.46
C ILE A 35 7.28 17.90 -2.07
N LEU A 36 7.51 19.21 -1.99
CA LEU A 36 7.79 19.91 -0.73
C LEU A 36 6.71 20.96 -0.48
N GLN A 37 6.26 21.06 0.77
CA GLN A 37 5.36 22.11 1.25
C GLN A 37 6.16 23.11 2.09
N GLU A 38 5.95 24.41 1.86
CA GLU A 38 6.76 25.48 2.46
C GLU A 38 6.34 25.86 3.89
N ASP A 39 5.21 25.33 4.38
CA ASP A 39 4.68 25.52 5.73
C ASP A 39 4.30 24.18 6.39
N ASN A 40 3.82 24.20 7.63
CA ASN A 40 3.40 23.00 8.37
C ASN A 40 1.87 22.86 8.51
N GLU A 41 1.11 23.50 7.61
CA GLU A 41 -0.35 23.40 7.58
C GLU A 41 -0.79 21.95 7.29
N VAL A 42 -1.71 21.42 8.09
CA VAL A 42 -2.35 20.14 7.81
C VAL A 42 -3.55 20.43 6.92
N ILE A 43 -3.50 19.97 5.68
CA ILE A 43 -4.57 20.14 4.71
C ILE A 43 -5.28 18.81 4.55
N SER A 44 -6.61 18.82 4.67
CA SER A 44 -7.45 17.64 4.45
C SER A 44 -8.06 17.64 3.06
N VAL A 45 -8.16 16.46 2.44
CA VAL A 45 -8.90 16.24 1.19
C VAL A 45 -10.39 16.22 1.50
N LYS A 46 -11.18 17.04 0.81
CA LYS A 46 -12.62 17.19 1.03
C LYS A 46 -13.44 16.35 0.06
N ASP A 47 -13.14 16.48 -1.23
CA ASP A 47 -13.93 15.88 -2.32
C ASP A 47 -13.12 15.28 -3.47
N PHE A 48 -11.79 15.25 -3.34
CA PHE A 48 -10.87 14.70 -4.34
C PHE A 48 -10.88 15.48 -5.66
N THR A 49 -11.30 16.76 -5.63
CA THR A 49 -11.09 17.71 -6.73
C THR A 49 -9.79 18.49 -6.58
N GLU A 50 -9.17 18.43 -5.39
CA GLU A 50 -7.89 19.04 -5.10
C GLU A 50 -6.76 18.41 -5.93
N SER A 51 -5.65 19.13 -6.07
CA SER A 51 -4.43 18.64 -6.72
C SER A 51 -3.27 18.60 -5.73
N GLY A 52 -2.53 17.49 -5.70
CA GLY A 52 -1.37 17.31 -4.84
C GLY A 52 -1.06 15.85 -4.56
N PHE A 53 -0.35 15.59 -3.47
CA PHE A 53 -0.08 14.21 -3.03
C PHE A 53 -0.97 13.84 -1.85
N VAL A 54 -1.81 12.81 -2.01
CA VAL A 54 -2.72 12.36 -0.95
C VAL A 54 -2.06 11.28 -0.10
N PHE A 55 -2.34 11.30 1.21
CA PHE A 55 -2.07 10.20 2.12
C PHE A 55 -3.29 9.94 2.99
N ALA A 56 -3.98 8.84 2.73
CA ALA A 56 -5.26 8.50 3.35
C ALA A 56 -5.10 7.40 4.40
N PRO A 57 -5.82 7.50 5.53
CA PRO A 57 -5.82 6.48 6.58
C PRO A 57 -6.63 5.23 6.18
N PHE A 58 -6.54 4.17 6.98
CA PHE A 58 -7.40 2.99 6.84
C PHE A 58 -8.88 3.35 7.05
N ASN A 59 -9.21 4.06 8.14
CA ASN A 59 -10.58 4.41 8.50
C ASN A 59 -10.99 5.78 7.93
N THR A 60 -11.12 5.86 6.62
CA THR A 60 -11.52 7.10 5.91
C THR A 60 -12.93 7.61 6.21
N ARG A 61 -13.68 6.93 7.10
CA ARG A 61 -14.98 7.41 7.61
C ARG A 61 -14.87 8.31 8.83
N GLU A 62 -13.80 8.15 9.62
CA GLU A 62 -13.58 8.90 10.86
C GLU A 62 -12.37 9.81 10.75
N GLU A 63 -11.41 9.46 9.90
CA GLU A 63 -10.19 10.21 9.68
C GLU A 63 -10.13 10.73 8.24
N GLU A 64 -9.73 11.99 8.08
CA GLU A 64 -9.60 12.62 6.77
C GLU A 64 -8.29 12.21 6.10
N ALA A 65 -8.30 12.11 4.77
CA ALA A 65 -7.07 11.98 4.01
C ALA A 65 -6.31 13.31 4.01
N ILE A 66 -4.99 13.23 4.14
CA ILE A 66 -4.10 14.41 4.17
C ILE A 66 -3.66 14.73 2.75
N LEU A 67 -3.69 16.00 2.38
CA LEU A 67 -3.13 16.51 1.13
C LEU A 67 -1.82 17.23 1.43
N LEU A 68 -0.76 16.83 0.72
CA LEU A 68 0.47 17.60 0.65
C LEU A 68 0.40 18.55 -0.55
N ARG A 69 0.49 19.85 -0.29
CA ARG A 69 0.47 20.88 -1.34
C ARG A 69 1.77 20.85 -2.15
N THR A 70 1.66 21.08 -3.44
CA THR A 70 2.78 21.03 -4.39
C THR A 70 3.47 22.38 -4.55
N ASP A 71 4.00 22.94 -3.47
CA ASP A 71 4.67 24.26 -3.50
C ASP A 71 5.98 24.19 -4.31
N ILE A 72 6.75 23.13 -4.08
CA ILE A 72 7.99 22.85 -4.81
C ILE A 72 7.94 21.42 -5.34
N GLN A 73 8.15 21.27 -6.65
CA GLN A 73 8.32 19.99 -7.30
C GLN A 73 9.78 19.81 -7.73
N LEU A 74 10.34 18.66 -7.41
CA LEU A 74 11.70 18.26 -7.72
C LEU A 74 11.69 16.97 -8.52
N LEU A 75 12.65 16.83 -9.42
CA LEU A 75 12.84 15.64 -10.23
C LEU A 75 14.34 15.36 -10.36
N THR A 76 14.72 14.10 -10.25
CA THR A 76 16.05 13.62 -10.63
C THR A 76 15.93 12.29 -11.36
N LYS A 77 16.89 12.00 -12.23
CA LYS A 77 17.08 10.64 -12.73
C LYS A 77 17.52 9.73 -11.59
N SER A 78 17.02 8.51 -11.62
CA SER A 78 17.53 7.40 -10.85
C SER A 78 18.54 6.62 -11.68
N GLU A 79 19.62 6.24 -11.03
CA GLU A 79 20.51 5.19 -11.51
C GLU A 79 20.32 4.08 -10.48
N ARG A 80 19.36 3.19 -10.73
CA ARG A 80 19.14 2.05 -9.83
C ARG A 80 20.45 1.27 -9.76
N GLY A 81 20.96 1.08 -8.54
CA GLY A 81 22.18 0.32 -8.31
C GLY A 81 22.00 -1.15 -8.70
N LYS A 82 23.10 -1.91 -8.74
CA LYS A 82 23.02 -3.38 -8.81
C LYS A 82 22.25 -3.89 -7.59
N ASP A 83 21.51 -4.99 -7.77
CA ASP A 83 20.77 -5.66 -6.70
C ASP A 83 21.60 -5.72 -5.42
N ASN A 84 21.09 -5.10 -4.36
CA ASN A 84 21.65 -5.28 -3.04
C ASN A 84 21.25 -6.68 -2.58
N ALA A 85 22.22 -7.60 -2.51
CA ALA A 85 22.00 -8.91 -1.91
C ALA A 85 21.47 -8.71 -0.49
N LEU A 86 20.24 -9.15 -0.24
CA LEU A 86 19.63 -9.02 1.07
C LEU A 86 20.10 -10.16 1.95
N GLU A 87 20.81 -9.84 3.03
CA GLU A 87 21.18 -10.84 4.04
C GLU A 87 19.93 -11.50 4.63
N GLU A 88 20.01 -12.83 4.77
CA GLU A 88 19.04 -13.58 5.57
C GLU A 88 19.39 -13.45 7.04
N PHE A 89 18.37 -13.32 7.88
CA PHE A 89 18.56 -13.28 9.32
C PHE A 89 17.37 -13.91 10.02
N ASP A 90 17.67 -14.60 11.11
CA ASP A 90 16.64 -15.16 11.97
C ASP A 90 16.04 -14.07 12.86
N SER A 91 14.74 -13.88 12.72
CA SER A 91 13.99 -12.99 13.60
C SER A 91 13.60 -13.75 14.87
N ILE A 92 14.13 -13.33 16.02
CA ILE A 92 13.66 -13.80 17.33
C ILE A 92 12.44 -12.99 17.74
N TYR A 93 11.33 -13.67 18.00
CA TYR A 93 10.07 -13.03 18.39
C TYR A 93 9.71 -13.34 19.83
N ASP A 94 9.19 -12.34 20.56
CA ASP A 94 8.58 -12.58 21.87
C ASP A 94 7.38 -13.53 21.71
N SER A 95 7.40 -14.62 22.48
CA SER A 95 6.30 -15.57 22.63
C SER A 95 4.91 -14.93 22.81
N ASN A 96 4.84 -13.76 23.45
CA ASN A 96 3.62 -12.98 23.65
C ASN A 96 3.06 -12.44 22.33
N ILE A 97 3.91 -11.93 21.45
CA ILE A 97 3.52 -11.40 20.14
C ILE A 97 2.95 -12.54 19.30
N ILE A 98 3.66 -13.67 19.24
CA ILE A 98 3.22 -14.88 18.54
C ILE A 98 1.85 -15.34 19.07
N ARG A 99 1.72 -15.44 20.40
CA ARG A 99 0.49 -15.88 21.06
C ARG A 99 -0.68 -14.93 20.79
N ASN A 100 -0.44 -13.62 20.84
CA ASN A 100 -1.47 -12.60 20.60
C ASN A 100 -1.96 -12.64 19.15
N HIS A 101 -1.04 -12.73 18.18
CA HIS A 101 -1.41 -12.88 16.77
C HIS A 101 -2.22 -14.16 16.54
N LYS A 102 -1.75 -15.31 17.03
CA LYS A 102 -2.48 -16.58 16.92
C LYS A 102 -3.84 -16.53 17.60
N LYS A 103 -4.00 -15.77 18.68
CA LYS A 103 -5.30 -15.55 19.33
C LYS A 103 -6.23 -14.73 18.43
N LEU A 104 -5.73 -13.63 17.86
CA LEU A 104 -6.46 -12.77 16.93
C LEU A 104 -6.94 -13.57 15.70
N VAL A 105 -6.07 -14.39 15.10
CA VAL A 105 -6.45 -15.28 14.00
C VAL A 105 -7.57 -16.25 14.39
N ARG A 106 -7.48 -16.89 15.57
CA ARG A 106 -8.56 -17.77 16.05
C ARG A 106 -9.88 -17.03 16.27
N GLN A 107 -9.82 -15.77 16.71
CA GLN A 107 -11.03 -14.93 16.83
C GLN A 107 -11.62 -14.61 15.46
N GLY A 108 -10.79 -14.31 14.46
CA GLY A 108 -11.23 -14.10 13.07
C GLY A 108 -11.90 -15.33 12.48
N ILE A 109 -11.26 -16.50 12.58
CA ILE A 109 -11.82 -17.79 12.14
C ILE A 109 -13.16 -18.07 12.83
N LYS A 110 -13.26 -17.80 14.14
CA LYS A 110 -14.50 -17.98 14.89
C LYS A 110 -15.60 -17.05 14.37
N ALA A 111 -15.30 -15.77 14.18
CA ALA A 111 -16.27 -14.81 13.65
C ALA A 111 -16.75 -15.19 12.25
N ILE A 112 -15.85 -15.67 11.39
CA ILE A 112 -16.21 -16.15 10.05
C ILE A 112 -17.19 -17.32 10.10
N LYS A 113 -16.99 -18.25 11.04
CA LYS A 113 -17.88 -19.42 11.20
C LYS A 113 -19.23 -19.12 11.85
N GLU A 114 -19.35 -17.97 12.53
CA GLU A 114 -20.51 -17.61 13.35
C GLU A 114 -21.29 -16.40 12.79
N SER A 115 -20.89 -15.86 11.64
CA SER A 115 -21.51 -14.68 11.03
C SER A 115 -21.42 -14.71 9.50
N GLU A 116 -21.91 -13.67 8.84
CA GLU A 116 -21.80 -13.46 7.39
C GLU A 116 -20.39 -13.01 6.94
N LEU A 117 -19.45 -12.84 7.88
CA LEU A 117 -18.06 -12.51 7.56
C LEU A 117 -17.41 -13.70 6.85
N GLU A 118 -16.94 -13.54 5.61
CA GLU A 118 -16.29 -14.61 4.86
C GLU A 118 -14.76 -14.54 4.96
N LYS A 119 -14.23 -13.31 4.98
CA LYS A 119 -12.80 -13.02 5.03
C LYS A 119 -12.53 -11.79 5.87
N VAL A 120 -11.46 -11.82 6.66
CA VAL A 120 -10.94 -10.62 7.34
C VAL A 120 -9.42 -10.56 7.29
N VAL A 121 -8.87 -9.40 6.98
CA VAL A 121 -7.42 -9.19 6.94
C VAL A 121 -7.00 -8.71 8.32
N LEU A 122 -6.23 -9.54 9.03
CA LEU A 122 -5.76 -9.23 10.38
C LEU A 122 -4.28 -8.89 10.33
N SER A 123 -3.90 -7.91 11.14
CA SER A 123 -2.57 -7.35 11.10
C SER A 123 -1.96 -7.19 12.49
N ARG A 124 -0.65 -7.01 12.49
CA ARG A 124 0.18 -6.72 13.63
C ARG A 124 1.18 -5.63 13.26
N VAL A 125 1.62 -4.91 14.28
CA VAL A 125 2.74 -3.98 14.18
C VAL A 125 3.88 -4.50 15.04
N GLU A 126 5.11 -4.34 14.56
CA GLU A 126 6.30 -4.69 15.33
C GLU A 126 7.34 -3.57 15.30
N PRO A 127 7.98 -3.28 16.45
CA PRO A 127 9.05 -2.30 16.50
C PRO A 127 10.37 -2.91 16.02
N PHE A 128 11.08 -2.18 15.17
CA PHE A 128 12.47 -2.42 14.83
C PHE A 128 13.32 -1.23 15.34
N PRO A 129 14.33 -1.44 16.20
CA PRO A 129 15.19 -0.37 16.66
C PRO A 129 15.89 0.32 15.49
N LEU A 130 15.83 1.65 15.43
CA LEU A 130 16.68 2.41 14.53
C LEU A 130 17.92 2.82 15.30
N GLU A 131 19.09 2.52 14.74
CA GLU A 131 20.31 3.22 15.12
C GLU A 131 20.27 4.67 14.58
N LYS A 132 21.40 5.40 14.56
CA LYS A 132 21.48 6.76 13.99
C LYS A 132 21.38 6.73 12.45
N ASN A 133 20.41 6.01 11.91
CA ASN A 133 20.21 5.82 10.49
C ASN A 133 19.43 7.01 9.95
N ASP A 134 19.95 7.56 8.86
CA ASP A 134 19.31 8.63 8.12
C ASP A 134 18.10 8.06 7.34
N PRO A 135 16.86 8.52 7.60
CA PRO A 135 15.68 8.05 6.87
C PRO A 135 15.79 8.19 5.35
N LEU A 136 16.58 9.14 4.86
CA LEU A 136 16.82 9.29 3.42
C LEU A 136 17.62 8.12 2.82
N GLU A 137 18.52 7.50 3.59
CA GLU A 137 19.25 6.32 3.13
C GLU A 137 18.33 5.09 3.12
N ILE A 138 17.37 5.01 4.05
CA ILE A 138 16.31 4.00 4.03
C ILE A 138 15.47 4.08 2.74
N PHE A 139 15.06 5.29 2.36
CA PHE A 139 14.37 5.51 1.08
C PHE A 139 15.19 5.04 -0.12
N LYS A 140 16.47 5.44 -0.20
CA LYS A 140 17.35 5.07 -1.32
C LYS A 140 17.53 3.55 -1.42
N PHE A 141 17.67 2.87 -0.29
CA PHE A 141 17.79 1.41 -0.28
C PHE A 141 16.49 0.76 -0.75
N LEU A 142 15.32 1.18 -0.22
CA LEU A 142 14.02 0.71 -0.72
C LEU A 142 13.87 0.88 -2.22
N HIS A 143 14.24 2.06 -2.74
CA HIS A 143 14.15 2.39 -4.15
C HIS A 143 15.03 1.46 -5.02
N ASN A 144 16.25 1.14 -4.57
CA ASN A 144 17.12 0.24 -5.30
C ASN A 144 16.68 -1.23 -5.22
N THR A 145 16.14 -1.66 -4.08
CA THR A 145 15.76 -3.06 -3.84
C THR A 145 14.43 -3.45 -4.50
N TYR A 146 13.48 -2.53 -4.59
CA TYR A 146 12.11 -2.84 -5.06
C TYR A 146 11.75 -2.04 -6.32
N PRO A 147 12.34 -2.37 -7.49
CA PRO A 147 12.13 -1.60 -8.70
C PRO A 147 10.70 -1.65 -9.24
N THR A 148 9.98 -2.73 -8.99
CA THR A 148 8.60 -2.93 -9.46
C THR A 148 7.55 -2.37 -8.51
N ALA A 149 7.95 -1.72 -7.42
CA ALA A 149 7.04 -1.15 -6.42
C ALA A 149 6.99 0.39 -6.50
N PHE A 150 5.87 0.97 -6.08
CA PHE A 150 5.81 2.38 -5.73
C PHE A 150 6.54 2.58 -4.40
N VAL A 151 7.64 3.31 -4.42
CA VAL A 151 8.48 3.56 -3.24
C VAL A 151 8.32 4.99 -2.80
N TYR A 152 8.17 5.22 -1.50
CA TYR A 152 7.98 6.56 -0.96
C TYR A 152 8.67 6.77 0.39
N PHE A 153 8.98 8.04 0.67
CA PHE A 153 9.30 8.57 1.99
C PHE A 153 8.52 9.86 2.18
N TRP A 154 7.54 9.80 3.07
CA TRP A 154 6.59 10.85 3.37
C TRP A 154 6.80 11.35 4.80
N HIS A 155 6.71 12.66 5.01
CA HIS A 155 6.80 13.28 6.32
C HIS A 155 5.84 14.45 6.45
N HIS A 156 5.23 14.57 7.62
CA HIS A 156 4.60 15.79 8.09
C HIS A 156 4.82 15.93 9.61
N PRO A 157 5.28 17.08 10.13
CA PRO A 157 5.69 17.23 11.54
C PRO A 157 4.56 16.97 12.55
N LYS A 158 3.30 17.19 12.16
CA LYS A 158 2.11 16.95 12.99
C LYS A 158 1.46 15.57 12.81
N ILE A 159 1.87 14.79 11.81
CA ILE A 159 1.23 13.51 11.45
C ILE A 159 2.20 12.35 11.65
N GLY A 160 3.45 12.51 11.23
CA GLY A 160 4.52 11.52 11.40
C GLY A 160 5.32 11.30 10.13
N THR A 161 6.16 10.28 10.19
CA THR A 161 7.06 9.89 9.10
C THR A 161 6.75 8.48 8.66
N TRP A 162 6.57 8.27 7.36
CA TRP A 162 6.24 6.97 6.77
C TRP A 162 7.13 6.68 5.57
N LEU A 163 7.54 5.42 5.45
CA LEU A 163 8.26 4.90 4.29
C LEU A 163 7.63 3.58 3.87
N GLY A 164 7.69 3.28 2.59
CA GLY A 164 7.20 1.99 2.10
C GLY A 164 7.56 1.72 0.66
N ALA A 165 7.34 0.47 0.26
CA ALA A 165 7.50 -0.02 -1.10
C ALA A 165 6.26 -0.87 -1.44
N THR A 166 5.22 -0.25 -1.98
CA THR A 166 3.93 -0.91 -2.22
C THR A 166 3.76 -1.34 -3.67
N PRO A 167 3.32 -2.58 -3.94
CA PRO A 167 3.09 -3.06 -5.30
C PRO A 167 1.64 -2.85 -5.78
N GLU A 168 0.70 -2.55 -4.88
CA GLU A 168 -0.73 -2.63 -5.18
C GLU A 168 -1.31 -1.28 -5.58
N THR A 169 -1.66 -1.12 -6.86
CA THR A 169 -2.43 0.04 -7.34
C THR A 169 -3.87 -0.07 -6.87
N LEU A 170 -4.37 0.97 -6.21
CA LEU A 170 -5.77 1.12 -5.85
C LEU A 170 -6.57 1.66 -7.03
N LEU A 171 -6.09 2.74 -7.64
CA LEU A 171 -6.81 3.46 -8.69
C LEU A 171 -5.83 4.26 -9.55
N LYS A 172 -6.00 4.14 -10.86
CA LYS A 172 -5.41 5.01 -11.87
C LYS A 172 -6.54 5.78 -12.55
N VAL A 173 -6.39 7.08 -12.72
CA VAL A 173 -7.26 7.91 -13.55
C VAL A 173 -6.40 8.75 -14.48
N GLU A 174 -6.66 8.61 -15.76
CA GLU A 174 -5.95 9.34 -16.80
C GLU A 174 -6.96 9.80 -17.84
N GLU A 175 -7.01 11.12 -18.07
CA GLU A 175 -8.02 11.75 -18.91
C GLU A 175 -9.44 11.37 -18.45
N ASP A 176 -10.26 10.81 -19.34
CA ASP A 176 -11.62 10.37 -19.07
C ASP A 176 -11.70 8.85 -18.83
N SER A 177 -10.61 8.22 -18.36
CA SER A 177 -10.55 6.79 -18.10
C SER A 177 -10.05 6.46 -16.70
N PHE A 178 -10.56 5.38 -16.12
CA PHE A 178 -10.00 4.81 -14.91
C PHE A 178 -9.59 3.36 -15.10
N SER A 179 -8.65 2.92 -14.27
CA SER A 179 -8.38 1.50 -14.06
C SER A 179 -8.07 1.19 -12.60
N THR A 180 -8.43 -0.01 -12.20
CA THR A 180 -8.12 -0.65 -10.91
C THR A 180 -7.85 -2.13 -11.16
N MET A 181 -7.56 -2.90 -10.11
CA MET A 181 -7.35 -4.33 -10.24
C MET A 181 -8.10 -5.10 -9.14
N SER A 182 -8.56 -6.29 -9.49
CA SER A 182 -8.94 -7.32 -8.52
C SER A 182 -7.77 -8.28 -8.34
N LEU A 183 -7.37 -8.50 -7.10
CA LEU A 183 -6.30 -9.44 -6.73
C LEU A 183 -6.80 -10.41 -5.67
N ALA A 184 -6.95 -11.67 -6.05
CA ALA A 184 -7.40 -12.77 -5.20
C ALA A 184 -7.02 -14.12 -5.85
N GLY A 185 -7.29 -15.22 -5.16
CA GLY A 185 -6.65 -16.49 -5.47
C GLY A 185 -5.17 -16.45 -5.10
N THR A 186 -4.67 -17.48 -4.42
CA THR A 186 -3.25 -17.54 -4.05
C THR A 186 -2.74 -18.96 -4.20
N LEU A 187 -1.58 -19.10 -4.83
CA LEU A 187 -0.81 -20.33 -4.86
C LEU A 187 0.62 -20.07 -4.37
N PRO A 188 1.27 -21.04 -3.71
CA PRO A 188 2.71 -20.97 -3.50
C PRO A 188 3.41 -20.93 -4.85
N TYR A 189 4.44 -20.09 -4.97
CA TYR A 189 5.31 -20.11 -6.14
C TYR A 189 6.34 -21.23 -5.96
N ASN A 190 6.51 -22.05 -7.00
CA ASN A 190 7.52 -23.10 -7.05
C ASN A 190 8.32 -22.95 -8.35
N GLU A 191 9.63 -22.71 -8.24
CA GLU A 191 10.52 -22.54 -9.40
C GLU A 191 10.62 -23.81 -10.26
N ASP A 192 10.37 -24.98 -9.67
CA ASP A 192 10.45 -26.28 -10.35
C ASP A 192 9.14 -26.66 -11.08
N GLU A 193 8.07 -25.86 -10.97
CA GLU A 193 6.80 -26.10 -11.66
C GLU A 193 6.71 -25.34 -12.99
N ASP A 194 6.82 -26.07 -14.11
CA ASP A 194 6.72 -25.51 -15.46
C ASP A 194 5.31 -24.99 -15.82
N VAL A 195 4.26 -25.49 -15.14
CA VAL A 195 2.87 -25.15 -15.44
C VAL A 195 2.08 -24.89 -14.16
N ILE A 196 1.63 -23.64 -14.01
CA ILE A 196 0.77 -23.22 -12.90
C ILE A 196 -0.68 -23.62 -13.24
N MET A 197 -1.24 -24.51 -12.42
CA MET A 197 -2.62 -24.97 -12.58
C MET A 197 -3.50 -24.44 -11.43
N TRP A 198 -4.35 -23.47 -11.75
CA TRP A 198 -5.31 -22.91 -10.80
C TRP A 198 -6.53 -23.81 -10.62
N GLY A 199 -6.86 -24.11 -9.37
CA GLY A 199 -8.07 -24.84 -8.98
C GLY A 199 -9.34 -24.02 -9.20
N GLU A 200 -10.49 -24.69 -9.13
CA GLU A 200 -11.80 -24.03 -9.23
C GLU A 200 -12.03 -23.05 -8.08
N LYS A 201 -11.63 -23.43 -6.86
CA LYS A 201 -11.73 -22.58 -5.67
C LYS A 201 -11.03 -21.24 -5.85
N GLU A 202 -9.77 -21.23 -6.29
CA GLU A 202 -9.01 -19.98 -6.42
C GLU A 202 -9.60 -19.07 -7.50
N LYS A 203 -10.14 -19.66 -8.58
CA LYS A 203 -10.86 -18.92 -9.63
C LYS A 203 -12.18 -18.34 -9.12
N GLU A 204 -12.94 -19.10 -8.33
CA GLU A 204 -14.17 -18.63 -7.70
C GLU A 204 -13.90 -17.47 -6.73
N GLU A 205 -12.86 -17.57 -5.90
CA GLU A 205 -12.42 -16.48 -5.01
C GLU A 205 -12.07 -15.22 -5.80
N GLN A 206 -11.33 -15.37 -6.91
CA GLN A 206 -11.00 -14.25 -7.80
C GLN A 206 -12.25 -13.64 -8.43
N GLN A 207 -13.20 -14.47 -8.88
CA GLN A 207 -14.43 -14.00 -9.51
C GLN A 207 -15.28 -13.20 -8.52
N ILE A 208 -15.45 -13.69 -7.29
CA ILE A 208 -16.23 -13.00 -6.25
C ILE A 208 -15.65 -11.61 -5.96
N VAL A 209 -14.33 -11.49 -5.83
CA VAL A 209 -13.69 -10.18 -5.61
C VAL A 209 -13.88 -9.25 -6.80
N THR A 210 -13.76 -9.77 -8.02
CA THR A 210 -13.98 -9.02 -9.25
C THR A 210 -15.42 -8.52 -9.34
N ASP A 211 -16.40 -9.40 -9.12
CA ASP A 211 -17.82 -9.08 -9.16
C ASP A 211 -18.22 -8.05 -8.10
N ALA A 212 -17.64 -8.14 -6.90
CA ALA A 212 -17.87 -7.17 -5.83
C ALA A 212 -17.36 -5.77 -6.21
N ILE A 213 -16.19 -5.67 -6.85
CA ILE A 213 -15.65 -4.39 -7.34
C ILE A 213 -16.51 -3.84 -8.47
N VAL A 214 -16.82 -4.65 -9.49
CA VAL A 214 -17.66 -4.23 -10.63
C VAL A 214 -19.04 -3.78 -10.16
N SER A 215 -19.70 -4.57 -9.31
CA SER A 215 -21.01 -4.22 -8.75
C SER A 215 -20.99 -2.95 -7.91
N GLY A 216 -19.86 -2.63 -7.29
CA GLY A 216 -19.65 -1.38 -6.56
C GLY A 216 -19.46 -0.18 -7.49
N LEU A 217 -18.78 -0.37 -8.63
CA LEU A 217 -18.52 0.66 -9.62
C LEU A 217 -19.75 0.95 -10.50
N ASP A 218 -20.51 -0.09 -10.89
CA ASP A 218 -21.74 0.03 -11.71
C ASP A 218 -22.81 0.91 -11.05
N LYS A 219 -22.77 1.05 -9.73
CA LYS A 219 -23.72 1.88 -8.96
C LYS A 219 -23.33 3.37 -8.97
N ILE A 220 -22.18 3.73 -9.50
CA ILE A 220 -21.66 5.11 -9.47
C ILE A 220 -22.17 5.88 -10.68
N PRO A 221 -22.96 6.95 -10.49
CA PRO A 221 -23.41 7.79 -11.59
C PRO A 221 -22.24 8.41 -12.35
N GLY A 222 -22.28 8.36 -13.68
CA GLY A 222 -21.27 8.95 -14.56
C GLY A 222 -20.05 8.07 -14.83
N LEU A 223 -20.01 6.84 -14.32
CA LEU A 223 -19.14 5.79 -14.84
C LEU A 223 -19.82 5.06 -15.99
N GLY A 224 -19.03 4.70 -17.01
CA GLY A 224 -19.50 3.94 -18.16
C GLY A 224 -18.45 2.96 -18.66
N ASN A 225 -18.85 2.11 -19.60
CA ASN A 225 -17.95 1.20 -20.33
C ASN A 225 -17.06 0.35 -19.41
N ILE A 226 -17.60 -0.17 -18.31
CA ILE A 226 -16.82 -1.00 -17.38
C ILE A 226 -16.48 -2.33 -18.08
N CYS A 227 -15.19 -2.59 -18.20
CA CYS A 227 -14.61 -3.78 -18.81
C CYS A 227 -13.71 -4.48 -17.81
N VAL A 228 -13.74 -5.80 -17.81
CA VAL A 228 -12.85 -6.66 -17.03
C VAL A 228 -11.95 -7.41 -18.01
N SER A 229 -10.64 -7.39 -17.79
CA SER A 229 -9.69 -8.15 -18.59
C SER A 229 -9.83 -9.65 -18.34
N GLU A 230 -9.22 -10.47 -19.20
CA GLU A 230 -8.96 -11.86 -18.86
C GLU A 230 -8.13 -11.96 -17.57
N ILE A 231 -8.30 -13.09 -16.88
CA ILE A 231 -7.56 -13.38 -15.65
C ILE A 231 -6.10 -13.68 -16.02
N GLU A 232 -5.17 -12.97 -15.39
CA GLU A 232 -3.74 -13.18 -15.51
C GLU A 232 -3.14 -13.73 -14.21
N THR A 233 -2.07 -14.50 -14.31
CA THR A 233 -1.28 -14.90 -13.14
C THR A 233 -0.16 -13.90 -12.93
N ILE A 234 -0.07 -13.32 -11.74
CA ILE A 234 1.05 -12.47 -11.35
C ILE A 234 1.81 -13.11 -10.18
N GLN A 235 3.12 -12.92 -10.17
CA GLN A 235 3.96 -13.31 -9.05
C GLN A 235 4.21 -12.11 -8.12
N ALA A 236 3.98 -12.29 -6.82
CA ALA A 236 4.27 -11.29 -5.80
C ALA A 236 5.11 -11.91 -4.68
N GLY A 237 6.43 -11.90 -4.85
CA GLY A 237 7.35 -12.61 -3.96
C GLY A 237 7.27 -14.12 -4.15
N GLY A 238 7.07 -14.87 -3.06
CA GLY A 238 7.00 -16.34 -3.07
C GLY A 238 5.60 -16.93 -3.31
N ILE A 239 4.65 -16.12 -3.77
CA ILE A 239 3.29 -16.55 -4.08
C ILE A 239 2.84 -15.99 -5.44
N LEU A 240 1.89 -16.69 -6.04
CA LEU A 240 1.18 -16.33 -7.25
C LEU A 240 -0.22 -15.83 -6.88
N HIS A 241 -0.73 -14.87 -7.65
CA HIS A 241 -2.08 -14.35 -7.53
C HIS A 241 -2.80 -14.38 -8.89
N LEU A 242 -4.12 -14.57 -8.86
CA LEU A 242 -4.95 -14.23 -10.01
C LEU A 242 -5.24 -12.73 -9.96
N LYS A 243 -5.12 -12.09 -11.12
CA LYS A 243 -5.38 -10.67 -11.30
C LYS A 243 -6.33 -10.47 -12.46
N SER A 244 -7.26 -9.54 -12.31
CA SER A 244 -8.01 -8.98 -13.44
C SER A 244 -7.93 -7.47 -13.37
N ASN A 245 -7.67 -6.84 -14.51
CA ASN A 245 -7.71 -5.39 -14.62
C ASN A 245 -9.15 -4.98 -14.90
N ILE A 246 -9.64 -3.99 -14.16
CA ILE A 246 -10.98 -3.42 -14.31
C ILE A 246 -10.79 -1.98 -14.78
N SER A 247 -11.40 -1.63 -15.89
CA SER A 247 -11.28 -0.29 -16.49
C SER A 247 -12.62 0.24 -16.95
N GLY A 248 -12.76 1.55 -17.09
CA GLY A 248 -13.93 2.16 -17.70
C GLY A 248 -13.73 3.64 -17.95
N SER A 249 -14.79 4.31 -18.41
CA SER A 249 -14.79 5.74 -18.69
C SER A 249 -15.33 6.56 -17.51
N LEU A 250 -14.64 7.64 -17.17
CA LEU A 250 -15.11 8.73 -16.32
C LEU A 250 -15.78 9.79 -17.19
N GLU A 251 -17.12 9.83 -17.22
CA GLU A 251 -17.81 10.93 -17.92
C GLU A 251 -18.01 12.12 -16.97
N LYS A 252 -18.72 11.89 -15.87
CA LYS A 252 -19.03 12.89 -14.83
C LYS A 252 -18.97 12.29 -13.43
N ALA A 253 -18.31 11.14 -13.28
CA ALA A 253 -18.22 10.47 -12.00
C ALA A 253 -17.34 11.26 -11.04
N SER A 254 -17.76 11.28 -9.78
CA SER A 254 -16.96 11.84 -8.69
C SER A 254 -15.87 10.83 -8.29
N LEU A 255 -14.61 11.27 -8.31
CA LEU A 255 -13.47 10.48 -7.85
C LEU A 255 -13.65 10.00 -6.40
N LYS A 256 -14.27 10.83 -5.56
CA LYS A 256 -14.67 10.46 -4.19
C LYS A 256 -15.55 9.21 -4.15
N ASN A 257 -16.56 9.13 -5.02
CA ASN A 257 -17.48 7.98 -5.04
C ASN A 257 -16.76 6.69 -5.47
N ILE A 258 -15.84 6.80 -6.44
CA ILE A 258 -15.01 5.68 -6.89
C ILE A 258 -14.14 5.19 -5.73
N LEU A 259 -13.43 6.10 -5.05
CA LEU A 259 -12.58 5.76 -3.92
C LEU A 259 -13.35 5.20 -2.73
N CYS A 260 -14.52 5.75 -2.39
CA CYS A 260 -15.38 5.17 -1.36
C CYS A 260 -15.90 3.77 -1.73
N SER A 261 -16.08 3.50 -3.03
CA SER A 261 -16.49 2.18 -3.52
C SER A 261 -15.33 1.17 -3.52
N LEU A 262 -14.09 1.60 -3.76
CA LEU A 262 -12.92 0.73 -3.78
C LEU A 262 -12.31 0.50 -2.38
N HIS A 263 -12.23 1.55 -1.56
CA HIS A 263 -11.45 1.55 -0.31
C HIS A 263 -12.30 1.36 0.96
N PRO A 264 -11.85 0.52 1.92
CA PRO A 264 -10.73 -0.40 1.78
C PRO A 264 -11.09 -1.63 0.93
N THR A 265 -10.12 -2.13 0.17
CA THR A 265 -10.33 -3.28 -0.72
C THR A 265 -10.55 -4.57 0.10
N PRO A 266 -11.19 -5.60 -0.48
CA PRO A 266 -11.27 -6.92 0.16
C PRO A 266 -9.90 -7.55 0.46
N ALA A 267 -8.85 -7.15 -0.27
CA ALA A 267 -7.48 -7.64 -0.09
C ALA A 267 -6.80 -7.08 1.18
N VAL A 268 -7.26 -5.93 1.70
CA VAL A 268 -6.65 -5.28 2.87
C VAL A 268 -7.59 -5.09 4.07
N CYS A 269 -8.89 -5.25 3.86
CA CYS A 269 -9.91 -5.24 4.92
C CYS A 269 -10.54 -6.62 5.10
N GLY A 270 -11.17 -7.15 4.06
CA GLY A 270 -11.95 -8.39 4.11
C GLY A 270 -13.30 -8.25 3.41
N TYR A 271 -14.14 -9.28 3.55
CA TYR A 271 -15.43 -9.39 2.90
C TYR A 271 -16.45 -10.12 3.80
N PRO A 272 -17.70 -9.64 3.91
CA PRO A 272 -18.19 -8.33 3.47
C PRO A 272 -17.48 -7.16 4.19
N ARG A 273 -17.33 -6.03 3.49
CA ARG A 273 -16.40 -4.95 3.88
C ARG A 273 -16.69 -4.34 5.26
N GLU A 274 -17.97 -4.15 5.59
CA GLU A 274 -18.37 -3.45 6.81
C GLU A 274 -18.13 -4.29 8.06
N GLU A 275 -18.47 -5.57 7.97
CA GLU A 275 -18.29 -6.59 8.98
C GLU A 275 -16.80 -6.79 9.25
N ALA A 276 -15.99 -6.90 8.19
CA ALA A 276 -14.54 -7.02 8.29
C ALA A 276 -13.92 -5.79 8.96
N ARG A 277 -14.32 -4.58 8.54
CA ARG A 277 -13.82 -3.32 9.10
C ARG A 277 -14.18 -3.19 10.58
N LYS A 278 -15.43 -3.52 10.95
CA LYS A 278 -15.87 -3.53 12.34
C LYS A 278 -15.05 -4.52 13.17
N PHE A 279 -14.86 -5.74 12.68
CA PHE A 279 -14.07 -6.75 13.36
C PHE A 279 -12.63 -6.26 13.61
N ILE A 280 -11.99 -5.67 12.59
CA ILE A 280 -10.63 -5.10 12.68
C ILE A 280 -10.57 -4.05 13.79
N LEU A 281 -11.45 -3.05 13.75
CA LEU A 281 -11.45 -1.94 14.72
C LEU A 281 -11.70 -2.40 16.16
N GLU A 282 -12.49 -3.46 16.36
CA GLU A 282 -12.82 -4.00 17.68
C GLU A 282 -11.74 -4.95 18.25
N ASN A 283 -10.99 -5.64 17.38
CA ASN A 283 -10.12 -6.75 17.81
C ASN A 283 -8.62 -6.48 17.63
N GLU A 284 -8.21 -5.59 16.72
CA GLU A 284 -6.82 -5.14 16.64
C GLU A 284 -6.53 -4.18 17.78
N LYS A 285 -5.61 -4.56 18.66
CA LYS A 285 -5.26 -3.77 19.86
C LYS A 285 -4.32 -2.60 19.57
N TYR A 286 -4.38 -2.06 18.37
CA TYR A 286 -3.60 -0.90 17.93
C TYR A 286 -4.33 -0.21 16.78
N HIS A 287 -3.93 1.03 16.51
CA HIS A 287 -4.51 1.81 15.42
C HIS A 287 -3.67 1.65 14.16
N ARG A 288 -4.29 1.19 13.06
CA ARG A 288 -3.62 1.07 11.75
C ARG A 288 -3.10 2.40 11.22
N SER A 289 -3.71 3.54 11.57
CA SER A 289 -3.38 4.85 11.01
C SER A 289 -3.37 4.77 9.48
N PHE A 290 -2.23 5.04 8.83
CA PHE A 290 -2.07 4.97 7.37
C PHE A 290 -1.80 3.57 6.80
N TYR A 291 -1.51 2.55 7.62
CA TYR A 291 -1.33 1.19 7.12
C TYR A 291 -2.65 0.66 6.54
N THR A 292 -2.61 0.05 5.36
CA THR A 292 -3.81 -0.36 4.58
C THR A 292 -4.75 0.80 4.23
N GLY A 293 -4.29 2.04 4.35
CA GLY A 293 -4.83 3.23 3.69
C GLY A 293 -4.39 3.30 2.22
N TYR A 294 -4.34 4.49 1.63
CA TYR A 294 -3.79 4.67 0.27
C TYR A 294 -3.02 5.99 0.14
N LEU A 295 -2.19 6.09 -0.89
CA LEU A 295 -1.37 7.26 -1.16
C LEU A 295 -1.03 7.42 -2.63
N GLY A 296 -0.68 8.63 -3.05
CA GLY A 296 -0.13 8.89 -4.37
C GLY A 296 -0.50 10.25 -4.92
N GLU A 297 -0.29 10.43 -6.22
CA GLU A 297 -0.60 11.65 -6.95
C GLU A 297 -2.12 11.77 -7.14
N LEU A 298 -2.67 12.93 -6.81
CA LEU A 298 -4.08 13.28 -6.97
C LEU A 298 -4.18 14.48 -7.91
N ASN A 299 -4.85 14.29 -9.06
CA ASN A 299 -5.09 15.31 -10.08
C ASN A 299 -3.85 16.14 -10.43
N MET A 300 -2.67 15.51 -10.50
CA MET A 300 -1.41 16.19 -10.81
C MET A 300 -1.19 16.24 -12.32
N GLN A 301 -0.59 17.32 -12.82
CA GLN A 301 -0.20 17.41 -14.22
C GLN A 301 1.07 16.61 -14.48
N ASN A 302 1.04 15.77 -15.51
CA ASN A 302 2.25 15.15 -16.00
C ASN A 302 3.00 16.15 -16.89
N SER A 303 4.30 16.37 -16.68
CA SER A 303 5.07 17.29 -17.54
C SER A 303 5.08 16.90 -19.02
N GLU A 304 4.77 15.64 -19.33
CA GLU A 304 4.72 15.09 -20.69
C GLU A 304 3.30 15.04 -21.28
N LYS A 305 2.24 15.22 -20.47
CA LYS A 305 0.84 15.16 -20.91
C LYS A 305 0.06 16.37 -20.39
N SER A 306 -0.65 17.06 -21.26
CA SER A 306 -1.47 18.24 -20.89
C SER A 306 -2.72 17.91 -20.06
N THR A 307 -2.79 16.73 -19.45
CA THR A 307 -3.96 16.19 -18.76
C THR A 307 -3.61 15.88 -17.31
N ASN A 308 -4.60 16.05 -16.42
CA ASN A 308 -4.46 15.70 -15.02
C ASN A 308 -4.48 14.18 -14.88
N PHE A 309 -3.69 13.69 -13.93
CA PHE A 309 -3.50 12.29 -13.65
C PHE A 309 -3.66 12.02 -12.16
N THR A 310 -4.28 10.89 -11.83
CA THR A 310 -4.35 10.37 -10.46
C THR A 310 -3.81 8.96 -10.46
N GLN A 311 -2.88 8.67 -9.55
CA GLN A 311 -2.34 7.32 -9.34
C GLN A 311 -2.19 7.08 -7.87
N LEU A 312 -3.03 6.17 -7.38
CA LEU A 312 -3.13 5.85 -5.96
C LEU A 312 -2.79 4.38 -5.74
N TYR A 313 -2.02 4.14 -4.70
CA TYR A 313 -1.56 2.83 -4.28
C TYR A 313 -2.06 2.54 -2.86
N VAL A 314 -2.33 1.28 -2.57
CA VAL A 314 -2.66 0.86 -1.21
C VAL A 314 -1.39 0.90 -0.35
N ASN A 315 -1.45 1.44 0.86
CA ASN A 315 -0.27 1.56 1.72
C ASN A 315 0.08 0.24 2.41
N LEU A 316 0.80 -0.62 1.69
CA LEU A 316 1.32 -1.91 2.13
C LEU A 316 2.85 -1.89 2.21
N ARG A 317 3.43 -2.90 2.85
CA ARG A 317 4.88 -3.09 3.01
C ARG A 317 5.55 -1.76 3.41
N CYS A 318 5.09 -1.23 4.54
CA CYS A 318 5.44 0.09 5.01
C CYS A 318 5.81 0.09 6.49
N MET A 319 6.40 1.20 6.91
CA MET A 319 6.78 1.45 8.29
C MET A 319 6.54 2.91 8.66
N GLN A 320 6.25 3.14 9.94
CA GLN A 320 6.22 4.46 10.54
C GLN A 320 7.49 4.68 11.38
N LEU A 321 8.19 5.80 11.16
CA LEU A 321 9.36 6.14 11.99
C LEU A 321 8.91 7.00 13.17
N LYS A 322 9.08 6.49 14.38
CA LYS A 322 8.68 7.16 15.62
C LYS A 322 9.47 6.63 16.80
N GLU A 323 9.85 7.51 17.75
CA GLU A 323 10.51 7.12 19.01
C GLU A 323 11.79 6.28 18.80
N GLN A 324 12.62 6.66 17.81
CA GLN A 324 13.84 5.93 17.41
C GLN A 324 13.59 4.47 17.00
N LYS A 325 12.39 4.19 16.47
CA LYS A 325 12.01 2.87 15.96
C LYS A 325 11.32 3.02 14.61
N ALA A 326 11.50 2.01 13.77
CA ALA A 326 10.63 1.75 12.64
C ALA A 326 9.54 0.78 13.09
N TRP A 327 8.29 1.24 13.09
CA TRP A 327 7.13 0.42 13.35
C TRP A 327 6.68 -0.22 12.04
N ILE A 328 6.96 -1.50 11.88
CA ILE A 328 6.68 -2.25 10.65
C ILE A 328 5.28 -2.83 10.75
N TYR A 329 4.44 -2.57 9.73
CA TYR A 329 3.07 -3.05 9.69
C TYR A 329 2.93 -4.22 8.72
N VAL A 330 2.27 -5.28 9.17
CA VAL A 330 2.11 -6.51 8.38
C VAL A 330 0.81 -7.24 8.72
N GLY A 331 0.20 -7.86 7.73
CA GLY A 331 -1.05 -8.60 7.89
C GLY A 331 -1.25 -9.69 6.84
N GLY A 332 -2.26 -10.52 7.09
CA GLY A 332 -2.65 -11.67 6.29
C GLY A 332 -4.17 -11.81 6.22
N GLY A 333 -4.66 -12.39 5.13
CA GLY A 333 -6.09 -12.63 4.91
C GLY A 333 -6.53 -13.91 5.61
N ILE A 334 -7.50 -13.82 6.51
CA ILE A 334 -8.01 -14.93 7.29
C ILE A 334 -9.31 -15.43 6.69
N THR A 335 -9.41 -16.74 6.46
CA THR A 335 -10.61 -17.46 6.00
C THR A 335 -11.02 -18.52 7.04
N ALA A 336 -12.12 -19.23 6.79
CA ALA A 336 -12.60 -20.30 7.67
C ALA A 336 -11.59 -21.47 7.85
N ASP A 337 -10.71 -21.65 6.86
CA ASP A 337 -9.72 -22.74 6.77
C ASP A 337 -8.31 -22.32 7.21
N SER A 338 -8.10 -21.04 7.52
CA SER A 338 -6.80 -20.52 7.96
C SER A 338 -6.24 -21.26 9.17
N ASN A 339 -4.91 -21.46 9.18
CA ASN A 339 -4.20 -22.06 10.30
C ASN A 339 -3.37 -21.00 11.04
N PRO A 340 -3.63 -20.71 12.34
CA PRO A 340 -2.93 -19.66 13.08
C PRO A 340 -1.39 -19.72 13.05
N ASN A 341 -0.80 -20.91 12.89
CA ASN A 341 0.66 -21.05 12.79
C ASN A 341 1.16 -20.59 11.42
N LEU A 342 0.51 -21.05 10.33
CA LEU A 342 0.87 -20.65 8.96
C LEU A 342 0.64 -19.15 8.74
N GLU A 343 -0.46 -18.60 9.26
CA GLU A 343 -0.74 -17.16 9.17
C GLU A 343 0.33 -16.33 9.91
N TRP A 344 0.86 -16.85 11.02
CA TRP A 344 1.98 -16.21 11.69
C TRP A 344 3.23 -16.20 10.81
N GLU A 345 3.59 -17.35 10.24
CA GLU A 345 4.73 -17.50 9.33
C GLU A 345 4.62 -16.60 8.10
N GLU A 346 3.42 -16.47 7.53
CA GLU A 346 3.15 -15.54 6.43
C GLU A 346 3.47 -14.08 6.83
N THR A 347 3.00 -13.63 8.00
CA THR A 347 3.33 -12.28 8.47
C THR A 347 4.81 -12.10 8.78
N VAL A 348 5.52 -13.15 9.21
CA VAL A 348 6.97 -13.11 9.37
C VAL A 348 7.64 -12.88 8.01
N ASN A 349 7.28 -13.67 7.00
CA ASN A 349 7.83 -13.57 5.64
C ASN A 349 7.56 -12.19 5.03
N LYS A 350 6.33 -11.67 5.14
CA LYS A 350 5.96 -10.33 4.65
C LYS A 350 6.73 -9.21 5.36
N SER A 351 7.03 -9.36 6.65
CA SER A 351 7.80 -8.35 7.39
C SER A 351 9.26 -8.25 6.94
N GLN A 352 9.81 -9.31 6.34
CA GLN A 352 11.20 -9.34 5.88
C GLN A 352 11.49 -8.28 4.82
N THR A 353 10.49 -7.91 4.00
CA THR A 353 10.62 -6.83 3.01
C THR A 353 11.14 -5.54 3.64
N MET A 354 10.60 -5.15 4.80
CA MET A 354 11.05 -3.92 5.48
C MET A 354 12.27 -4.16 6.36
N LYS A 355 12.36 -5.30 7.05
CA LYS A 355 13.48 -5.57 7.97
C LYS A 355 14.82 -5.72 7.24
N LYS A 356 14.85 -6.39 6.08
CA LYS A 356 16.07 -6.57 5.29
C LYS A 356 16.67 -5.21 4.89
N VAL A 357 15.82 -4.26 4.50
CA VAL A 357 16.22 -2.87 4.22
C VAL A 357 16.87 -2.24 5.45
N LEU A 358 16.21 -2.35 6.61
CA LEU A 358 16.69 -1.71 7.83
C LEU A 358 18.02 -2.28 8.34
N LEU A 359 18.24 -3.59 8.20
CA LEU A 359 19.48 -4.25 8.62
C LEU A 359 20.68 -3.90 7.75
N ASN A 360 20.48 -3.68 6.45
CA ASN A 360 21.56 -3.35 5.52
C ASN A 360 21.98 -1.86 5.57
N ILE A 361 21.37 -1.08 6.48
CA ILE A 361 21.66 0.34 6.69
C ILE A 361 22.27 0.57 8.09
N ILE A 362 22.24 -0.44 8.95
CA ILE A 362 23.05 -0.51 10.18
C ILE A 362 24.47 -0.89 9.76
#